data_AF-A0A7S3RHI0-F1
#
_entry.id   AF-A0A7S3RHI0-F1
#
_cell.length_a   1.000
_cell.length_b   1.000
_cell.length_c   1.000
_cell.angle_alpha   90.00
_cell.angle_beta   90.00
_cell.angle_gamma   90.00
#
_symmetry.space_group_name_H-M   'P 1'
#
loop_
_entity.id
_entity.type
_entity.pdbx_description
1 polymer ?
#
loop_
_entity_poly.entity_id
_entity_poly.type
_entity_poly.pdbx_seq_one_letter_code
_entity_poly.pdbx_strand_id
1 'polypeptide(L)'
;RLAQEEVLKHDVTSDAHRAVAKQTIIDSAVLLKNEGATLPLAATAGKKIVMVGKYCNTDKDESYGQGSVFSGGGSGYVQTDKTVTPLDGLKARITDTQVTWSPDAAGAAGADVAIVCLAAHSEEGWDRKDLEVPEAAALVGGLRAASATTKIVVLAIVPGAVTTDWAADADAVMMLFMPGEQVGPAVAALLTGDAGPGGRL
;
A
#
# COMPACT_ATOMS: atom_id res chain seq x y z
N ARG A 1 -29.77 24.10 -9.08
CA ARG A 1 -28.59 23.24 -9.40
C ARG A 1 -27.31 23.90 -8.91
N LEU A 2 -26.85 25.02 -9.49
CA LEU A 2 -25.59 25.70 -9.11
C LEU A 2 -25.42 25.95 -7.59
N ALA A 3 -26.48 26.35 -6.87
CA ALA A 3 -26.42 26.59 -5.42
C ALA A 3 -26.23 25.33 -4.54
N GLN A 4 -26.41 24.10 -5.07
CA GLN A 4 -26.09 22.87 -4.33
C GLN A 4 -24.63 22.43 -4.52
N GLU A 5 -23.99 22.83 -5.62
CA GLU A 5 -22.61 22.44 -5.94
C GLU A 5 -21.56 23.19 -5.09
N GLU A 6 -21.89 24.36 -4.54
CA GLU A 6 -21.02 25.03 -3.56
C GLU A 6 -21.09 24.41 -2.16
N VAL A 7 -22.27 23.96 -1.73
CA VAL A 7 -22.43 23.31 -0.40
C VAL A 7 -21.63 22.01 -0.32
N LEU A 8 -21.47 21.31 -1.45
CA LEU A 8 -20.66 20.09 -1.56
C LEU A 8 -19.13 20.33 -1.53
N LYS A 9 -18.66 21.59 -1.52
CA LYS A 9 -17.24 21.95 -1.44
C LYS A 9 -16.80 22.39 -0.04
N HIS A 10 -17.65 22.23 0.98
CA HIS A 10 -17.26 22.55 2.35
C HIS A 10 -16.30 21.50 2.91
N ASP A 11 -15.09 21.91 3.26
CA ASP A 11 -14.09 21.03 3.86
C ASP A 11 -14.47 20.65 5.29
N VAL A 12 -15.06 19.47 5.45
CA VAL A 12 -15.41 18.86 6.73
C VAL A 12 -14.32 17.94 7.29
N THR A 13 -13.14 17.87 6.65
CA THR A 13 -12.07 16.92 7.03
C THR A 13 -11.15 17.53 8.08
N SER A 14 -11.43 17.24 9.35
CA SER A 14 -10.57 17.60 10.49
C SER A 14 -9.36 16.68 10.66
N ASP A 15 -8.34 17.13 11.40
CA ASP A 15 -7.23 16.26 11.82
C ASP A 15 -7.66 15.11 12.75
N ALA A 16 -8.77 15.27 13.48
CA ALA A 16 -9.35 14.17 14.24
C ALA A 16 -9.90 13.07 13.32
N HIS A 17 -10.53 13.44 12.19
CA HIS A 17 -10.99 12.46 11.19
C HIS A 17 -9.78 11.73 10.55
N ARG A 18 -8.73 12.46 10.20
CA ARG A 18 -7.48 11.87 9.67
C ARG A 18 -6.80 10.96 10.69
N ALA A 19 -6.74 11.35 11.97
CA ALA A 19 -6.16 10.53 13.03
C ALA A 19 -6.93 9.22 13.22
N VAL A 20 -8.26 9.26 13.25
CA VAL A 20 -9.11 8.05 13.32
C VAL A 20 -8.91 7.17 12.08
N ALA A 21 -8.93 7.74 10.87
CA ALA A 21 -8.70 6.98 9.63
C ALA A 21 -7.32 6.30 9.64
N LYS A 22 -6.25 7.01 10.01
CA LYS A 22 -4.90 6.44 10.18
C LYS A 22 -4.90 5.28 11.18
N GLN A 23 -5.53 5.45 12.34
CA GLN A 23 -5.56 4.43 13.39
C GLN A 23 -6.33 3.18 12.96
N THR A 24 -7.47 3.34 12.29
CA THR A 24 -8.24 2.21 11.73
C THR A 24 -7.40 1.37 10.77
N ILE A 25 -6.54 1.98 9.93
CA ILE A 25 -5.64 1.24 9.03
C ILE A 25 -4.60 0.44 9.83
N ILE A 26 -4.01 1.04 10.86
CA ILE A 26 -3.03 0.39 11.74
C ILE A 26 -3.65 -0.81 12.48
N ASP A 27 -4.86 -0.62 13.03
CA ASP A 27 -5.56 -1.63 13.82
C ASP A 27 -6.12 -2.78 12.96
N SER A 28 -6.40 -2.53 11.67
CA SER A 28 -6.91 -3.53 10.72
C SER A 28 -5.83 -4.19 9.86
N ALA A 29 -4.63 -3.62 9.75
CA ALA A 29 -3.53 -4.20 8.98
C ALA A 29 -3.11 -5.56 9.53
N VAL A 30 -3.06 -6.59 8.66
CA VAL A 30 -2.71 -7.97 9.03
C VAL A 30 -1.31 -8.30 8.55
N LEU A 31 -0.40 -8.66 9.46
CA LEU A 31 0.93 -9.16 9.12
C LEU A 31 0.88 -10.68 8.92
N LEU A 32 0.87 -11.14 7.66
CA LEU A 32 0.81 -12.56 7.32
C LEU A 32 2.18 -13.25 7.36
N LYS A 33 3.25 -12.53 7.01
CA LYS A 33 4.61 -13.06 6.94
C LYS A 33 5.61 -12.02 7.46
N ASN A 34 6.61 -12.45 8.22
CA ASN A 34 7.73 -11.62 8.68
C ASN A 34 8.96 -12.49 9.00
N GLU A 35 9.62 -13.00 7.97
CA GLU A 35 10.83 -13.82 8.11
C GLU A 35 12.04 -12.97 8.54
N GLY A 36 12.89 -13.55 9.39
CA GLY A 36 14.12 -12.92 9.86
C GLY A 36 13.92 -11.58 10.61
N ALA A 37 12.71 -11.31 11.11
CA ALA A 37 12.32 -10.01 11.67
C ALA A 37 12.59 -8.83 10.70
N THR A 38 12.24 -9.02 9.42
CA THR A 38 12.41 -8.01 8.36
C THR A 38 11.59 -6.73 8.63
N LEU A 39 10.44 -6.85 9.31
CA LEU A 39 9.69 -5.72 9.85
C LEU A 39 9.73 -5.69 11.40
N PRO A 40 9.77 -4.50 12.02
CA PRO A 40 9.90 -3.18 11.39
C PRO A 40 11.27 -2.95 10.73
N LEU A 41 11.37 -1.98 9.83
CA LEU A 41 12.57 -1.56 9.12
C LEU A 41 13.57 -0.89 10.09
N ALA A 42 14.21 -1.68 10.94
CA ALA A 42 15.16 -1.21 11.92
C ALA A 42 16.43 -0.64 11.25
N ALA A 43 16.83 0.56 11.67
CA ALA A 43 18.03 1.27 11.18
C ALA A 43 18.08 1.47 9.65
N THR A 44 17.30 2.44 9.16
CA THR A 44 17.26 2.87 7.75
C THR A 44 18.55 3.53 7.28
N ALA A 45 19.26 4.23 8.16
CA ALA A 45 20.49 4.96 7.89
C ALA A 45 21.50 4.20 6.99
N GLY A 46 21.72 4.71 5.77
CA GLY A 46 22.69 4.19 4.82
C GLY A 46 22.20 3.00 3.98
N LYS A 47 20.94 2.58 4.13
CA LYS A 47 20.30 1.58 3.28
C LYS A 47 19.83 2.17 1.96
N LYS A 48 19.70 1.32 0.94
CA LYS A 48 19.00 1.65 -0.30
C LYS A 48 17.60 1.07 -0.24
N ILE A 49 16.60 1.95 -0.08
CA ILE A 49 15.19 1.58 0.00
C ILE A 49 14.49 2.01 -1.28
N VAL A 50 13.85 1.06 -1.95
CA VAL A 50 13.07 1.30 -3.17
C VAL A 50 11.63 0.83 -2.96
N MET A 51 10.67 1.62 -3.41
CA MET A 51 9.27 1.23 -3.49
C MET A 51 8.95 0.80 -4.93
N VAL A 52 8.29 -0.36 -5.09
CA VAL A 52 8.11 -1.04 -6.38
C VAL A 52 6.62 -1.23 -6.67
N GLY A 53 6.20 -0.91 -7.89
CA GLY A 53 4.81 -1.00 -8.34
C GLY A 53 4.11 0.36 -8.34
N LYS A 54 3.17 0.55 -9.27
CA LYS A 54 2.42 1.81 -9.43
C LYS A 54 1.68 2.25 -8.16
N TYR A 55 1.05 1.34 -7.45
CA TYR A 55 0.20 1.64 -6.29
C TYR A 55 0.96 2.16 -5.05
N CYS A 56 2.31 2.18 -5.09
CA CYS A 56 3.08 2.92 -4.10
C CYS A 56 2.95 4.44 -4.26
N ASN A 57 2.58 4.93 -5.45
CA ASN A 57 2.65 6.33 -5.84
C ASN A 57 1.38 6.84 -6.58
N THR A 58 0.30 6.04 -6.62
CA THR A 58 -1.02 6.45 -7.13
C THR A 58 -2.13 5.64 -6.47
N ASP A 59 -3.28 6.27 -6.22
CA ASP A 59 -4.54 5.62 -5.85
C ASP A 59 -5.45 5.33 -7.06
N LYS A 60 -5.14 5.93 -8.21
CA LYS A 60 -5.90 5.81 -9.46
C LYS A 60 -5.42 4.64 -10.29
N ASP A 61 -6.39 3.95 -10.89
CA ASP A 61 -6.18 2.94 -11.93
C ASP A 61 -7.34 3.00 -12.93
N GLU A 62 -7.05 2.96 -14.23
CA GLU A 62 -8.05 3.08 -15.30
C GLU A 62 -9.00 1.86 -15.40
N SER A 63 -8.66 0.75 -14.71
CA SER A 63 -9.55 -0.42 -14.62
C SER A 63 -10.76 -0.22 -13.70
N TYR A 64 -10.77 0.83 -12.86
CA TYR A 64 -11.89 1.19 -12.00
C TYR A 64 -12.78 2.20 -12.75
N GLY A 65 -14.05 1.85 -13.03
CA GLY A 65 -14.96 2.79 -13.70
C GLY A 65 -15.33 3.99 -12.83
N GLN A 66 -15.58 3.72 -11.55
CA GLN A 66 -15.72 4.71 -10.49
C GLN A 66 -15.10 4.13 -9.22
N GLY A 67 -13.91 4.58 -8.82
CA GLY A 67 -13.28 4.10 -7.59
C GLY A 67 -11.82 4.53 -7.43
N SER A 68 -11.15 3.91 -6.44
CA SER A 68 -9.70 3.97 -6.25
C SER A 68 -9.20 2.63 -5.70
N VAL A 69 -7.90 2.35 -5.86
CA VAL A 69 -7.32 1.11 -5.32
C VAL A 69 -7.33 1.05 -3.80
N PHE A 70 -7.45 2.20 -3.12
CA PHE A 70 -7.52 2.26 -1.66
C PHE A 70 -8.97 2.11 -1.12
N SER A 71 -9.98 2.06 -1.98
CA SER A 71 -11.41 2.12 -1.56
C SER A 71 -12.35 1.13 -2.26
N GLY A 72 -11.91 0.49 -3.35
CA GLY A 72 -12.83 -0.20 -4.27
C GLY A 72 -13.62 0.78 -5.13
N GLY A 73 -14.56 0.25 -5.92
CA GLY A 73 -15.44 1.01 -6.80
C GLY A 73 -16.95 0.73 -6.65
N GLY A 74 -17.77 1.58 -7.24
CA GLY A 74 -19.24 1.54 -7.16
C GLY A 74 -19.86 2.51 -6.15
N SER A 75 -21.12 2.28 -5.76
CA SER A 75 -21.91 3.20 -4.93
C SER A 75 -21.37 3.46 -3.51
N GLY A 76 -20.52 2.56 -3.00
CA GLY A 76 -19.80 2.74 -1.74
C GLY A 76 -18.54 3.63 -1.84
N TYR A 77 -18.13 4.04 -3.04
CA TYR A 77 -16.94 4.85 -3.25
C TYR A 77 -17.11 6.27 -2.70
N VAL A 78 -16.13 6.72 -1.89
CA VAL A 78 -16.00 8.10 -1.43
C VAL A 78 -14.81 8.74 -2.12
N GLN A 79 -15.05 9.78 -2.90
CA GLN A 79 -13.99 10.57 -3.52
C GLN A 79 -13.26 11.43 -2.48
N THR A 80 -11.92 11.41 -2.54
CA THR A 80 -11.03 12.28 -1.78
C THR A 80 -10.02 12.93 -2.73
N ASP A 81 -9.55 14.13 -2.40
CA ASP A 81 -8.43 14.81 -3.03
C ASP A 81 -7.22 14.95 -2.09
N LYS A 82 -7.29 14.28 -0.92
CA LYS A 82 -6.31 14.37 0.19
C LYS A 82 -5.57 13.06 0.47
N THR A 83 -5.66 12.08 -0.45
CA THR A 83 -4.91 10.83 -0.38
C THR A 83 -3.41 11.09 -0.21
N VAL A 84 -2.80 10.47 0.80
CA VAL A 84 -1.34 10.44 0.95
C VAL A 84 -0.85 9.07 0.54
N THR A 85 -0.02 9.00 -0.50
CA THR A 85 0.48 7.72 -1.06
C THR A 85 1.40 6.99 -0.07
N PRO A 86 1.57 5.65 -0.20
CA PRO A 86 2.60 4.92 0.53
C PRO A 86 4.00 5.53 0.41
N LEU A 87 4.37 6.00 -0.79
CA LEU A 87 5.66 6.63 -1.07
C LEU A 87 5.84 7.96 -0.32
N ASP A 88 4.83 8.83 -0.36
CA ASP A 88 4.91 10.15 0.29
C ASP A 88 4.91 10.01 1.82
N GLY A 89 4.08 9.10 2.35
CA GLY A 89 4.08 8.76 3.77
C GLY A 89 5.44 8.25 4.24
N LEU A 90 6.05 7.32 3.49
CA LEU A 90 7.34 6.74 3.87
C LEU A 90 8.49 7.76 3.75
N LYS A 91 8.51 8.60 2.69
CA LYS A 91 9.47 9.70 2.53
C LYS A 91 9.35 10.77 3.62
N ALA A 92 8.13 11.06 4.09
CA ALA A 92 7.91 11.99 5.20
C ALA A 92 8.45 11.44 6.53
N ARG A 93 8.55 10.10 6.68
CA ARG A 93 8.97 9.43 7.91
C ARG A 93 10.45 9.04 7.93
N ILE A 94 11.01 8.64 6.79
CA ILE A 94 12.43 8.26 6.61
C ILE A 94 13.15 9.42 5.92
N THR A 95 13.78 10.29 6.71
CA THR A 95 14.49 11.48 6.23
C THR A 95 16.01 11.33 6.25
N ASP A 96 16.53 10.27 6.88
CA ASP A 96 17.96 9.96 7.03
C ASP A 96 18.52 9.12 5.88
N THR A 97 17.68 8.74 4.91
CA THR A 97 18.00 7.79 3.84
C THR A 97 17.09 8.02 2.63
N GLN A 98 17.64 7.80 1.44
CA GLN A 98 16.91 8.00 0.19
C GLN A 98 15.92 6.84 -0.04
N VAL A 99 14.62 7.17 -0.10
CA VAL A 99 13.55 6.29 -0.58
C VAL A 99 13.25 6.61 -2.04
N THR A 100 13.55 5.69 -2.95
CA THR A 100 13.26 5.80 -4.39
C THR A 100 11.96 5.07 -4.75
N TRP A 101 11.48 5.25 -5.98
CA TRP A 101 10.33 4.53 -6.52
C TRP A 101 10.60 4.05 -7.94
N SER A 102 10.06 2.88 -8.29
CA SER A 102 10.07 2.28 -9.62
C SER A 102 8.71 1.64 -9.91
N PRO A 103 8.18 1.72 -11.14
CA PRO A 103 6.98 0.96 -11.51
C PRO A 103 7.25 -0.54 -11.57
N ASP A 104 8.49 -0.97 -11.82
CA ASP A 104 8.88 -2.36 -12.03
C ASP A 104 10.04 -2.83 -11.13
N ALA A 105 10.29 -4.14 -11.13
CA ALA A 105 11.34 -4.78 -10.33
C ALA A 105 12.78 -4.44 -10.77
N ALA A 106 13.03 -4.00 -12.01
CA ALA A 106 14.37 -3.72 -12.48
C ALA A 106 14.96 -2.46 -11.81
N GLY A 107 14.11 -1.48 -11.47
CA GLY A 107 14.50 -0.31 -10.68
C GLY A 107 14.98 -0.60 -9.25
N ALA A 108 14.89 -1.84 -8.77
CA ALA A 108 15.40 -2.26 -7.46
C ALA A 108 16.82 -2.84 -7.48
N ALA A 109 17.52 -2.78 -8.60
CA ALA A 109 18.88 -3.30 -8.74
C ALA A 109 19.84 -2.73 -7.66
N GLY A 110 20.33 -3.62 -6.78
CA GLY A 110 21.25 -3.25 -5.70
C GLY A 110 20.59 -2.52 -4.51
N ALA A 111 19.27 -2.60 -4.35
CA ALA A 111 18.57 -2.17 -3.15
C ALA A 111 18.79 -3.15 -1.98
N ASP A 112 18.90 -2.62 -0.75
CA ASP A 112 18.87 -3.43 0.47
C ASP A 112 17.44 -3.92 0.76
N VAL A 113 16.46 -3.05 0.54
CA VAL A 113 15.04 -3.29 0.81
C VAL A 113 14.20 -2.84 -0.38
N ALA A 114 13.35 -3.74 -0.89
CA ALA A 114 12.33 -3.47 -1.89
C ALA A 114 10.94 -3.61 -1.26
N ILE A 115 10.15 -2.54 -1.27
CA ILE A 115 8.79 -2.49 -0.71
C ILE A 115 7.81 -2.48 -1.88
N VAL A 116 7.13 -3.60 -2.11
CA VAL A 116 6.23 -3.79 -3.24
C VAL A 116 4.80 -3.43 -2.84
N CYS A 117 4.16 -2.51 -3.56
CA CYS A 117 2.74 -2.21 -3.36
C CYS A 117 1.91 -2.89 -4.44
N LEU A 118 1.21 -3.95 -4.05
CA LEU A 118 0.31 -4.71 -4.92
C LEU A 118 -1.14 -4.31 -4.65
N ALA A 119 -1.98 -4.29 -5.68
CA ALA A 119 -3.41 -4.11 -5.50
C ALA A 119 -4.23 -4.98 -6.45
N ALA A 120 -5.45 -5.31 -6.04
CA ALA A 120 -6.43 -6.04 -6.84
C ALA A 120 -7.74 -5.24 -6.95
N HIS A 121 -8.34 -5.21 -8.15
CA HIS A 121 -9.58 -4.47 -8.41
C HIS A 121 -10.83 -5.25 -7.99
N SER A 122 -11.79 -4.56 -7.36
CA SER A 122 -13.19 -4.96 -7.28
C SER A 122 -14.09 -3.71 -7.27
N GLU A 123 -15.20 -3.77 -8.00
CA GLU A 123 -16.23 -2.73 -8.05
C GLU A 123 -17.64 -3.35 -8.02
N GLU A 124 -18.66 -2.53 -7.75
CA GLU A 124 -20.06 -2.94 -7.79
C GLU A 124 -20.50 -3.40 -9.20
N GLY A 125 -21.34 -4.44 -9.25
CA GLY A 125 -21.96 -4.93 -10.48
C GLY A 125 -21.20 -6.06 -11.19
N TRP A 126 -19.96 -6.35 -10.78
CA TRP A 126 -19.13 -7.41 -11.38
C TRP A 126 -18.36 -8.20 -10.31
N ASP A 127 -18.39 -9.52 -10.41
CA ASP A 127 -17.49 -10.39 -9.64
C ASP A 127 -16.08 -10.41 -10.28
N ARG A 128 -15.04 -10.54 -9.45
CA ARG A 128 -13.69 -10.83 -9.95
C ARG A 128 -13.67 -12.19 -10.63
N LYS A 129 -13.07 -12.25 -11.82
CA LYS A 129 -12.91 -13.47 -12.62
C LYS A 129 -12.15 -14.58 -11.88
N ASP A 130 -11.20 -14.18 -11.05
CA ASP A 130 -10.28 -15.03 -10.30
C ASP A 130 -9.83 -14.31 -9.02
N LEU A 131 -8.98 -14.96 -8.24
CA LEU A 131 -8.46 -14.44 -6.98
C LEU A 131 -7.03 -13.89 -7.11
N GLU A 132 -6.49 -13.76 -8.32
CA GLU A 132 -5.11 -13.32 -8.51
C GLU A 132 -4.91 -11.85 -8.13
N VAL A 133 -3.69 -11.51 -7.75
CA VAL A 133 -3.26 -10.11 -7.58
C VAL A 133 -2.47 -9.71 -8.83
N PRO A 134 -2.96 -8.77 -9.66
CA PRO A 134 -2.25 -8.31 -10.85
C PRO A 134 -0.80 -7.94 -10.56
N GLU A 135 0.08 -8.25 -11.52
CA GLU A 135 1.52 -7.96 -11.50
C GLU A 135 2.33 -8.63 -10.37
N ALA A 136 1.70 -9.30 -9.39
CA ALA A 136 2.35 -9.83 -8.20
C ALA A 136 3.51 -10.80 -8.48
N ALA A 137 3.30 -11.78 -9.37
CA ALA A 137 4.34 -12.72 -9.76
C ALA A 137 5.51 -12.05 -10.50
N ALA A 138 5.22 -11.04 -11.33
CA ALA A 138 6.24 -10.30 -12.08
C ALA A 138 7.07 -9.38 -11.18
N LEU A 139 6.44 -8.69 -10.22
CA LEU A 139 7.13 -7.80 -9.30
C LEU A 139 7.87 -8.58 -8.20
N VAL A 140 7.19 -9.44 -7.43
CA VAL A 140 7.79 -10.13 -6.29
C VAL A 140 8.78 -11.22 -6.75
N GLY A 141 8.37 -12.05 -7.71
CA GLY A 141 9.26 -13.07 -8.29
C GLY A 141 10.42 -12.47 -9.09
N GLY A 142 10.17 -11.37 -9.81
CA GLY A 142 11.23 -10.63 -10.52
C GLY A 142 12.29 -10.06 -9.57
N LEU A 143 11.89 -9.51 -8.42
CA LEU A 143 12.81 -9.07 -7.38
C LEU A 143 13.63 -10.21 -6.79
N ARG A 144 12.99 -11.34 -6.47
CA ARG A 144 13.70 -12.50 -5.88
C ARG A 144 14.66 -13.15 -6.88
N ALA A 145 14.28 -13.22 -8.16
CA ALA A 145 15.16 -13.69 -9.23
C ALA A 145 16.36 -12.76 -9.48
N ALA A 146 16.18 -11.44 -9.32
CA ALA A 146 17.26 -10.47 -9.44
C ALA A 146 18.20 -10.43 -8.22
N SER A 147 17.71 -10.76 -7.02
CA SER A 147 18.49 -10.68 -5.78
C SER A 147 18.02 -11.65 -4.69
N ALA A 148 18.92 -12.55 -4.29
CA ALA A 148 18.73 -13.42 -3.12
C ALA A 148 18.91 -12.69 -1.77
N THR A 149 19.53 -11.50 -1.76
CA THR A 149 19.88 -10.77 -0.52
C THR A 149 19.02 -9.56 -0.24
N THR A 150 18.36 -9.00 -1.25
CA THR A 150 17.42 -7.89 -1.08
C THR A 150 16.22 -8.36 -0.27
N LYS A 151 15.84 -7.57 0.74
CA LYS A 151 14.67 -7.81 1.57
C LYS A 151 13.41 -7.34 0.87
N ILE A 152 12.49 -8.26 0.65
CA ILE A 152 11.24 -8.00 -0.09
C ILE A 152 10.09 -7.90 0.90
N VAL A 153 9.52 -6.70 1.01
CA VAL A 153 8.34 -6.41 1.85
C VAL A 153 7.17 -6.16 0.92
N VAL A 154 6.04 -6.86 1.11
CA VAL A 154 4.83 -6.64 0.30
C VAL A 154 3.76 -5.95 1.13
N LEU A 155 3.20 -4.88 0.56
CA LEU A 155 1.98 -4.20 0.99
C LEU A 155 0.87 -4.60 0.00
N ALA A 156 -0.09 -5.41 0.46
CA ALA A 156 -1.17 -5.94 -0.37
C ALA A 156 -2.48 -5.21 -0.08
N ILE A 157 -2.95 -4.46 -1.08
CA ILE A 157 -4.15 -3.61 -1.04
C ILE A 157 -5.26 -4.33 -1.82
N VAL A 158 -6.07 -5.12 -1.11
CA VAL A 158 -6.97 -6.10 -1.73
C VAL A 158 -8.40 -6.01 -1.17
N PRO A 159 -9.44 -6.24 -1.99
CA PRO A 159 -10.84 -6.12 -1.56
C PRO A 159 -11.32 -7.31 -0.71
N GLY A 160 -10.45 -8.30 -0.46
CA GLY A 160 -10.78 -9.52 0.28
C GLY A 160 -9.75 -10.62 0.02
N ALA A 161 -10.19 -11.88 0.03
CA ALA A 161 -9.33 -13.03 -0.24
C ALA A 161 -8.69 -12.97 -1.64
N VAL A 162 -7.42 -13.36 -1.72
CA VAL A 162 -6.59 -13.44 -2.93
C VAL A 162 -5.68 -14.66 -2.88
N THR A 163 -5.17 -15.12 -4.02
CA THR A 163 -4.06 -16.09 -4.07
C THR A 163 -2.75 -15.40 -3.72
N THR A 164 -1.90 -16.11 -2.97
CA THR A 164 -0.68 -15.56 -2.37
C THR A 164 0.56 -16.41 -2.66
N ASP A 165 0.63 -17.10 -3.80
CA ASP A 165 1.78 -17.95 -4.14
C ASP A 165 3.09 -17.14 -4.21
N TRP A 166 2.98 -15.88 -4.67
CA TRP A 166 4.04 -14.87 -4.64
C TRP A 166 4.59 -14.56 -3.23
N ALA A 167 3.85 -14.85 -2.15
CA ALA A 167 4.31 -14.63 -0.78
C ALA A 167 5.43 -15.60 -0.35
N ALA A 168 5.66 -16.67 -1.11
CA ALA A 168 6.82 -17.53 -0.92
C ALA A 168 8.14 -16.75 -1.11
N ASP A 169 8.19 -15.87 -2.11
CA ASP A 169 9.38 -15.10 -2.48
C ASP A 169 9.60 -13.84 -1.62
N ALA A 170 8.57 -13.33 -0.94
CA ALA A 170 8.65 -12.16 -0.06
C ALA A 170 9.23 -12.51 1.33
N ASP A 171 10.02 -11.63 1.94
CA ASP A 171 10.47 -11.78 3.33
C ASP A 171 9.37 -11.37 4.33
N ALA A 172 8.57 -10.35 4.00
CA ALA A 172 7.43 -9.91 4.80
C ALA A 172 6.21 -9.58 3.94
N VAL A 173 5.00 -9.82 4.46
CA VAL A 173 3.73 -9.57 3.76
C VAL A 173 2.71 -8.97 4.73
N MET A 174 2.17 -7.81 4.38
CA MET A 174 1.17 -7.08 5.14
C MET A 174 -0.06 -6.80 4.27
N MET A 175 -1.23 -7.24 4.73
CA MET A 175 -2.52 -6.96 4.10
C MET A 175 -3.07 -5.65 4.66
N LEU A 176 -3.39 -4.71 3.77
CA LEU A 176 -3.95 -3.39 4.10
C LEU A 176 -5.43 -3.26 3.72
N PHE A 177 -5.99 -4.29 3.08
CA PHE A 177 -7.32 -4.31 2.50
C PHE A 177 -7.60 -3.08 1.62
N MET A 178 -8.58 -2.25 2.01
CA MET A 178 -8.94 -0.98 1.38
C MET A 178 -8.66 0.16 2.38
N PRO A 179 -7.42 0.69 2.44
CA PRO A 179 -6.96 1.55 3.53
C PRO A 179 -7.43 3.02 3.43
N GLY A 180 -8.05 3.45 2.33
CA GLY A 180 -8.48 4.84 2.12
C GLY A 180 -7.34 5.87 2.14
N GLU A 181 -7.69 7.13 2.42
CA GLU A 181 -6.81 8.29 2.18
C GLU A 181 -5.56 8.39 3.07
N GLN A 182 -5.59 7.79 4.27
CA GLN A 182 -4.49 7.87 5.24
C GLN A 182 -3.50 6.69 5.14
N VAL A 183 -3.50 5.97 4.01
CA VAL A 183 -2.62 4.82 3.79
C VAL A 183 -1.14 5.17 3.97
N GLY A 184 -0.67 6.30 3.44
CA GLY A 184 0.73 6.73 3.58
C GLY A 184 1.20 6.86 5.03
N PRO A 185 0.58 7.71 5.85
CA PRO A 185 0.92 7.86 7.27
C PRO A 185 0.78 6.58 8.10
N ALA A 186 -0.16 5.71 7.76
CA ALA A 186 -0.35 4.42 8.43
C ALA A 186 0.76 3.41 8.05
N VAL A 187 1.00 3.21 6.75
CA VAL A 187 2.08 2.38 6.21
C VAL A 187 3.44 2.82 6.74
N ALA A 188 3.71 4.12 6.77
CA ALA A 188 4.95 4.65 7.32
C ALA A 188 5.15 4.24 8.79
N ALA A 189 4.12 4.39 9.63
CA ALA A 189 4.17 4.02 11.03
C ALA A 189 4.35 2.51 11.25
N LEU A 190 3.65 1.68 10.44
CA LEU A 190 3.74 0.21 10.48
C LEU A 190 5.11 -0.29 10.01
N LEU A 191 5.66 0.30 8.95
CA LEU A 191 6.97 -0.08 8.41
C LEU A 191 8.12 0.34 9.31
N THR A 192 8.07 1.52 9.94
CA THR A 192 9.16 1.97 10.85
C THR A 192 9.00 1.51 12.29
N GLY A 193 7.89 0.86 12.65
CA GLY A 193 7.63 0.35 14.00
C GLY A 193 7.15 1.41 15.00
N ASP A 194 6.70 2.58 14.53
CA ASP A 194 5.99 3.57 15.37
C ASP A 194 4.65 3.00 15.86
N ALA A 195 4.08 2.05 15.10
CA ALA A 195 2.91 1.27 15.48
C ALA A 195 3.06 -0.19 15.04
N GLY A 196 2.43 -1.10 15.77
CA GLY A 196 2.33 -2.51 15.40
C GLY A 196 1.03 -2.81 14.65
N PRO A 197 1.02 -3.72 13.67
CA PRO A 197 -0.21 -4.17 13.01
C PRO A 197 -1.13 -4.90 14.00
N GLY A 198 -2.36 -4.41 14.14
CA GLY A 198 -3.35 -4.98 15.09
C GLY A 198 -4.23 -6.09 14.52
N GLY A 199 -4.30 -6.20 13.19
CA GLY A 199 -5.32 -6.98 12.50
C GLY A 199 -5.12 -8.49 12.56
N ARG A 200 -6.22 -9.23 12.42
CA ARG A 200 -6.29 -10.68 12.24
C ARG A 200 -7.38 -11.03 11.22
N LEU A 201 -7.24 -12.17 10.55
CA LEU A 201 -8.29 -12.79 9.72
C LEU A 201 -9.25 -13.62 10.59
#